data_AF-A0A8T8CTV3-F1
#
_entry.id   AF-A0A8T8CTV3-F1
#
_cell.length_a   1.000
_cell.length_b   1.000
_cell.length_c   1.000
_cell.angle_alpha   90.00
_cell.angle_beta   90.00
_cell.angle_gamma   90.00
#
_symmetry.space_group_name_H-M   'P 1'
#
loop_
_entity.id
_entity.type
_entity.pdbx_description
1 polymer ?
#
loop_
_entity_poly.entity_id
_entity_poly.type
_entity_poly.pdbx_seq_one_letter_code
_entity_poly.pdbx_strand_id
1 'polypeptide(L)' 'MTLDHSHSEAINLAGNWLAQNPRDWLTQPVIPLLRERFGLSVTEAVEACRVASKAREAADAKP' A
#
# COMPACT_ATOMS: atom_id res chain seq x y z
N MET A 1 8.98 23.26 -3.94
CA MET A 1 7.70 22.73 -4.46
C MET A 1 7.94 21.26 -4.81
N THR A 2 7.95 20.39 -3.80
CA THR A 2 8.41 18.98 -3.91
C THR A 2 7.58 17.99 -3.09
N LEU A 3 6.53 18.47 -2.40
CA LEU A 3 5.76 17.67 -1.45
C LEU A 3 5.01 16.52 -2.14
N ASP A 4 4.40 16.76 -3.30
CA ASP A 4 3.55 15.78 -3.98
C ASP A 4 4.27 14.48 -4.38
N HIS A 5 5.57 14.56 -4.72
CA HIS A 5 6.35 13.39 -5.12
C HIS A 5 6.67 12.47 -3.93
N SER A 6 6.99 13.04 -2.77
CA SER A 6 7.31 12.27 -1.56
C SER A 6 6.09 11.51 -1.02
N HIS A 7 4.90 12.12 -1.09
CA HIS A 7 3.65 11.46 -0.71
C HIS A 7 3.31 10.30 -1.66
N SER A 8 3.47 10.52 -2.96
CA SER A 8 3.23 9.49 -3.98
C SER A 8 4.17 8.29 -3.85
N GLU A 9 5.43 8.53 -3.49
CA GLU A 9 6.41 7.46 -3.27
C GLU A 9 6.04 6.57 -2.07
N ALA A 10 5.66 7.17 -0.93
CA ALA A 10 5.27 6.43 0.28
C ALA A 10 4.03 5.54 0.05
N ILE A 11 3.03 6.04 -0.68
CA ILE A 11 1.83 5.28 -1.05
C ILE A 11 2.19 4.07 -1.93
N ASN A 12 3.02 4.28 -2.95
CA ASN A 12 3.43 3.22 -3.87
C ASN A 12 4.25 2.15 -3.15
N LEU A 13 5.17 2.56 -2.28
CA LEU A 13 5.98 1.66 -1.48
C LEU A 13 5.11 0.82 -0.52
N ALA A 14 4.17 1.44 0.18
CA ALA A 14 3.24 0.76 1.07
C ALA A 14 2.33 -0.22 0.31
N GLY A 15 1.81 0.17 -0.84
CA GLY A 15 0.95 -0.67 -1.68
C GLY A 15 1.70 -1.88 -2.26
N ASN A 16 2.91 -1.67 -2.78
CA ASN A 16 3.75 -2.76 -3.28
C ASN A 16 4.15 -3.72 -2.15
N TRP A 17 4.45 -3.20 -0.97
CA TRP A 17 4.72 -4.01 0.21
C TRP A 17 3.49 -4.85 0.59
N LEU A 18 2.30 -4.26 0.65
CA LEU A 18 1.06 -4.96 0.96
C LEU A 18 0.72 -6.05 -0.08
N ALA A 19 1.01 -5.81 -1.36
CA ALA A 19 0.82 -6.81 -2.42
C ALA A 19 1.68 -8.06 -2.20
N GLN A 20 2.91 -7.88 -1.72
CA GLN A 20 3.91 -8.95 -1.52
C GLN A 20 3.82 -9.65 -0.16
N ASN A 21 3.10 -9.08 0.83
CA ASN A 21 3.03 -9.59 2.20
C ASN A 21 1.61 -10.04 2.61
N PRO A 22 1.03 -11.07 1.95
CA PRO A 22 -0.33 -11.53 2.19
C PRO A 22 -0.47 -12.38 3.47
N ARG A 23 0.43 -12.28 4.45
CA ARG A 23 0.23 -12.90 5.78
C ARG A 23 -0.02 -11.84 6.85
N ASP A 24 0.53 -10.65 6.69
CA ASP A 24 0.47 -9.58 7.69
C ASP A 24 -0.89 -8.90 7.78
N TRP A 25 -1.66 -8.89 6.69
CA TRP A 25 -3.07 -8.42 6.68
C TRP A 25 -4.06 -9.36 7.39
N LEU A 26 -3.69 -10.61 7.68
CA LEU A 26 -4.58 -11.58 8.34
C LEU A 26 -4.54 -11.47 9.87
N THR A 27 -3.48 -10.89 10.42
CA THR A 27 -3.27 -10.78 11.87
C THR A 27 -3.66 -9.41 12.43
N GLN A 28 -3.75 -8.38 11.59
CA GLN A 28 -4.03 -7.02 12.02
C GLN A 28 -4.75 -6.19 10.94
N PRO A 29 -5.56 -5.18 11.34
CA PRO A 29 -6.24 -4.30 10.39
C PRO A 29 -5.25 -3.55 9.50
N VAL A 30 -5.44 -3.64 8.18
CA VAL A 30 -4.50 -3.12 7.18
C VAL A 30 -4.27 -1.61 7.30
N ILE A 31 -5.32 -0.81 7.51
CA ILE A 31 -5.18 0.64 7.53
C ILE A 31 -4.31 1.12 8.71
N PRO A 32 -4.58 0.75 9.98
CA PRO A 32 -3.66 1.04 11.09
C PRO A 32 -2.22 0.58 10.84
N LEU A 33 -2.03 -0.65 10.34
CA LEU A 33 -0.71 -1.20 10.03
C LEU A 33 0.06 -0.31 9.03
N LEU A 34 -0.57 0.09 7.93
CA LEU A 34 0.10 0.93 6.92
C LEU A 34 0.43 2.31 7.46
N ARG A 35 -0.44 2.88 8.31
CA ARG A 35 -0.20 4.18 8.94
C ARG A 35 0.99 4.14 9.88
N GLU A 36 1.07 3.14 10.75
CA GLU A 36 2.16 2.97 11.71
C GLU A 36 3.49 2.66 11.02
N ARG A 37 3.46 1.82 9.98
CA ARG A 37 4.67 1.36 9.29
C ARG A 37 5.27 2.39 8.35
N PHE A 38 4.43 3.17 7.66
CA PHE A 38 4.87 4.06 6.58
C PHE A 38 4.58 5.55 6.86
N GLY A 39 4.02 5.89 8.03
CA GLY A 39 3.72 7.27 8.40
C GLY A 39 2.57 7.90 7.60
N LEU A 40 1.69 7.07 7.03
CA LEU A 40 0.62 7.53 6.15
C LEU A 40 -0.56 8.13 6.93
N SER A 41 -1.24 9.07 6.31
CA SER A 41 -2.62 9.43 6.65
C SER A 41 -3.59 8.31 6.29
N VAL A 42 -4.83 8.42 6.78
CA VAL A 42 -5.88 7.43 6.47
C VAL A 42 -6.15 7.36 4.97
N THR A 43 -6.22 8.51 4.28
CA THR A 43 -6.47 8.57 2.84
C THR A 43 -5.34 7.93 2.03
N GLU A 44 -4.09 8.20 2.40
CA GLU A 44 -2.91 7.61 1.75
C GLU A 44 -2.85 6.08 1.97
N ALA A 45 -3.24 5.59 3.15
CA ALA A 45 -3.33 4.16 3.42
C ALA A 45 -4.42 3.47 2.57
N VAL A 46 -5.56 4.15 2.32
CA VAL A 46 -6.58 3.65 1.40
C VAL A 46 -6.06 3.59 -0.04
N GLU A 47 -5.32 4.61 -0.49
CA GLU A 47 -4.68 4.60 -1.81
C GLU A 47 -3.64 3.48 -1.94
N ALA A 48 -2.85 3.23 -0.89
CA ALA A 48 -1.91 2.11 -0.85
C ALA A 48 -2.63 0.75 -0.98
N CYS A 49 -3.82 0.60 -0.39
CA CYS A 49 -4.65 -0.59 -0.59
C CYS A 49 -5.07 -0.74 -2.05
N ARG A 50 -5.48 0.35 -2.72
CA ARG A 50 -5.80 0.34 -4.15
C ARG A 50 -4.60 -0.04 -5.02
N VAL A 51 -3.40 0.46 -4.70
CA VAL A 51 -2.14 0.08 -5.37
C VAL A 51 -1.88 -1.43 -5.22
N ALA A 52 -2.06 -1.97 -4.01
CA ALA A 52 -1.86 -3.38 -3.74
C ALA A 52 -2.82 -4.27 -4.54
N SER A 53 -4.11 -3.89 -4.63
CA SER A 53 -5.10 -4.62 -5.43
C SER A 53 -4.70 -4.68 -6.91
N LYS A 54 -4.32 -3.53 -7.50
CA LYS A 54 -3.86 -3.47 -8.90
C LYS A 54 -2.61 -4.34 -9.15
N ALA A 55 -1.67 -4.33 -8.21
CA ALA A 55 -0.45 -5.14 -8.32
C ALA A 55 -0.76 -6.65 -8.29
N ARG A 56 -1.72 -7.07 -7.47
CA ARG A 56 -2.19 -8.47 -7.41
C ARG A 56 -2.91 -8.88 -8.70
N GLU A 57 -3.83 -8.05 -9.18
CA GLU A 57 -4.53 -8.27 -10.46
C GLU A 57 -3.53 -8.41 -11.63
N ALA A 58 -2.50 -7.56 -11.68
CA ALA A 58 -1.46 -7.64 -12.70
C ALA A 58 -0.60 -8.91 -12.58
N ALA A 59 -0.39 -9.42 -11.37
CA ALA A 59 0.32 -10.68 -11.15
C ALA A 59 -0.52 -11.89 -11.58
N ASP A 60 -1.82 -11.88 -11.31
CA ASP A 60 -2.76 -12.94 -11.71
C ASP A 60 -3.02 -12.95 -13.22
N ALA A 61 -2.92 -11.80 -13.89
CA ALA A 61 -3.08 -11.67 -15.34
C ALA A 61 -1.87 -12.16 -16.16
N LYS A 62 -0.77 -12.55 -15.51
CA LYS A 62 0.43 -13.08 -16.19
C LYS A 62 0.23 -14.58 -16.49
N PRO A 63 0.33 -15.01 -17.77
CA PRO A 63 0.09 -16.40 -18.17
C PRO A 63 1.19 -17.37 -17.69
#